data_AF-A0A3P8M4L3-F1
#
_entry.id   AF-A0A3P8M4L3-F1
#
_cell.length_a   1.000
_cell.length_b   1.000
_cell.length_c   1.000
_cell.angle_alpha   90.00
_cell.angle_beta   90.00
_cell.angle_gamma   90.00
#
_symmetry.space_group_name_H-M   'P 1'
#
loop_
_entity.id
_entity.type
_entity.pdbx_description
1 polymer ?
#
loop_
_entity_poly.entity_id
_entity_poly.type
_entity_poly.pdbx_seq_one_letter_code
_entity_poly.pdbx_strand_id
1 'polypeptide(L)'
;MGKAAPAKSSLLNTLAGFLPYDGSLMVNGVELRDLDSQRWHRMLSWVGQNPQLPAATLRENVLLAWPEATEAQLQLALDKAWVSEFVSQLPQGINTPVGDQAARISVGQAQRIAVARRAAGSLPSAAAR
;
A
#
# COMPACT_ATOMS: atom_id res chain seq x y z
N MET A 1 7.16 -20.30 1.11
CA MET A 1 8.06 -19.35 0.43
C MET A 1 8.03 -19.64 -1.07
N GLY A 2 7.41 -18.78 -1.88
CA GLY A 2 7.44 -18.93 -3.34
C GLY A 2 8.44 -17.95 -3.92
N LYS A 3 9.50 -18.45 -4.58
CA LYS A 3 10.42 -17.62 -5.38
C LYS A 3 9.58 -16.68 -6.24
N ALA A 4 9.76 -15.36 -6.11
CA ALA A 4 9.20 -14.41 -7.05
C ALA A 4 9.60 -14.89 -8.46
N ALA A 5 8.62 -15.34 -9.24
CA ALA A 5 8.88 -15.85 -10.57
C ALA A 5 9.57 -14.73 -11.38
N PRO A 6 10.70 -15.01 -12.06
CA PRO A 6 11.55 -14.00 -12.69
C PRO A 6 10.77 -12.95 -13.50
N ALA A 7 9.71 -13.38 -14.18
CA ALA A 7 8.84 -12.55 -15.01
C ALA A 7 8.12 -11.43 -14.25
N LYS A 8 7.68 -11.64 -13.00
CA LYS A 8 6.98 -10.60 -12.22
C LYS A 8 7.93 -9.47 -11.83
N SER A 9 9.15 -9.83 -11.43
CA SER A 9 10.20 -8.86 -11.11
C SER A 9 10.65 -8.12 -12.37
N SER A 10 10.81 -8.82 -13.50
CA SER A 10 11.13 -8.18 -14.79
C SER A 10 10.06 -7.18 -15.22
N LEU A 11 8.77 -7.51 -15.09
CA LEU A 11 7.67 -6.59 -15.39
C LEU A 11 7.69 -5.35 -14.49
N LEU A 12 7.87 -5.53 -13.18
CA LEU A 12 7.95 -4.41 -12.23
C LEU A 12 9.16 -3.51 -12.51
N ASN A 13 10.32 -4.09 -12.81
CA ASN A 13 11.52 -3.32 -13.16
C ASN A 13 11.36 -2.60 -14.49
N THR A 14 10.62 -3.17 -15.45
CA THR A 14 10.28 -2.52 -16.72
C THR A 14 9.34 -1.34 -16.49
N LEU A 15 8.26 -1.53 -15.72
CA LEU A 15 7.33 -0.46 -15.35
C LEU A 15 8.02 0.65 -14.56
N ALA A 16 9.02 0.33 -13.74
CA ALA A 16 9.82 1.31 -13.01
C ALA A 16 10.86 2.03 -13.91
N GLY A 17 11.02 1.62 -15.18
CA GLY A 17 11.99 2.20 -16.12
C GLY A 17 13.43 1.71 -15.93
N PHE A 18 13.65 0.64 -15.16
CA PHE A 18 14.98 0.06 -14.91
C PHE A 18 15.40 -0.98 -15.95
N LEU A 19 14.46 -1.54 -16.70
CA LEU A 19 14.73 -2.48 -17.79
C LEU A 19 14.12 -1.95 -19.09
N PRO A 20 14.83 -2.10 -20.23
CA PRO A 20 14.26 -1.82 -21.54
C PRO A 20 13.19 -2.85 -21.90
N TYR A 21 12.27 -2.47 -22.79
CA TYR A 21 11.26 -3.35 -23.35
C TYR A 21 11.16 -3.18 -24.87
N ASP A 22 10.70 -4.22 -25.53
CA ASP A 22 10.41 -4.22 -26.96
C ASP A 22 8.89 -4.34 -27.17
N GLY A 23 8.36 -3.76 -28.24
CA GLY A 23 6.92 -3.61 -28.46
C GLY A 23 6.30 -2.38 -27.76
N SER A 24 5.04 -2.50 -27.31
CA SER A 24 4.28 -1.40 -26.69
C SER A 24 3.86 -1.73 -25.26
N LEU A 25 4.04 -0.76 -24.36
CA LEU A 25 3.63 -0.84 -22.97
C LEU A 25 2.91 0.45 -22.60
N MET A 26 1.59 0.39 -22.47
CA MET A 26 0.74 1.56 -22.24
C MET A 26 0.22 1.63 -20.80
N VAL A 27 0.23 2.83 -20.22
CA VAL A 27 -0.42 3.15 -18.95
C VAL A 27 -1.54 4.14 -19.25
N ASN A 28 -2.79 3.74 -18.99
CA ASN A 28 -3.98 4.55 -19.30
C ASN A 28 -4.02 5.04 -20.77
N GLY A 29 -3.56 4.21 -21.71
CA GLY A 29 -3.54 4.52 -23.14
C GLY A 29 -2.38 5.41 -23.60
N VAL A 30 -1.46 5.78 -22.71
CA VAL A 30 -0.24 6.53 -23.06
C VAL A 30 0.96 5.59 -23.01
N GLU A 31 1.82 5.64 -24.02
CA GLU A 31 3.02 4.80 -24.07
C GLU A 31 3.97 5.15 -22.91
N LEU A 32 4.50 4.14 -22.22
CA LEU A 32 5.33 4.32 -21.03
C LEU A 32 6.58 5.17 -21.31
N ARG A 33 7.17 5.04 -22.51
CA ARG A 33 8.35 5.80 -22.93
C ARG A 33 8.07 7.29 -23.13
N ASP A 34 6.81 7.66 -23.31
CA ASP A 34 6.36 9.03 -23.53
C ASP A 34 5.91 9.72 -22.23
N LEU A 35 5.88 9.00 -21.11
CA LEU A 35 5.56 9.57 -19.80
C LEU A 35 6.75 10.35 -19.23
N ASP A 36 6.45 11.47 -18.56
CA ASP A 36 7.43 12.16 -17.72
C ASP A 36 7.89 11.24 -16.58
N SER A 37 9.16 10.87 -16.59
CA SER A 37 9.71 9.86 -15.68
C SER A 37 9.61 10.29 -14.21
N GLN A 38 9.81 11.57 -13.90
CA GLN A 38 9.69 12.05 -12.52
C GLN A 38 8.26 11.99 -11.99
N ARG A 39 7.28 12.41 -12.79
CA ARG A 39 5.86 12.32 -12.43
C ARG A 39 5.42 10.87 -12.31
N TRP A 40 5.88 10.01 -13.22
CA TRP A 40 5.61 8.58 -13.19
C TRP A 40 6.16 7.92 -11.93
N HIS A 41 7.43 8.17 -11.59
CA HIS A 41 8.03 7.64 -10.36
C HIS A 41 7.34 8.13 -9.08
N ARG A 42 6.77 9.35 -9.07
CA ARG A 42 5.94 9.82 -7.94
C ARG A 42 4.61 9.06 -7.79
N MET A 43 4.10 8.47 -8.87
CA MET A 43 2.89 7.65 -8.86
C MET A 43 3.17 6.19 -8.48
N LEU A 44 4.42 5.74 -8.62
CA LEU A 44 4.84 4.42 -8.20
C LEU A 44 5.20 4.40 -6.71
N SER A 45 4.60 3.47 -5.97
CA SER A 45 4.98 3.19 -4.60
C SER A 45 5.45 1.74 -4.49
N TRP A 46 6.70 1.55 -4.06
CA TRP A 46 7.23 0.22 -3.78
C TRP A 46 6.81 -0.23 -2.38
N VAL A 47 6.14 -1.37 -2.29
CA VAL A 47 5.92 -2.07 -1.03
C VAL A 47 6.78 -3.33 -1.07
N GLY A 48 7.77 -3.41 -0.18
CA GLY A 48 8.67 -4.55 -0.09
C GLY A 48 7.92 -5.88 0.10
N GLN A 49 8.60 -7.00 -0.20
CA GLN A 49 7.97 -8.33 -0.21
C GLN A 49 7.39 -8.80 1.12
N ASN A 50 7.73 -8.15 2.24
CA ASN A 50 7.11 -8.39 3.54
C ASN A 50 6.94 -7.07 4.32
N PRO A 51 5.79 -6.39 4.19
CA PRO A 51 5.52 -5.19 4.97
C PRO A 51 5.39 -5.57 6.44
N GLN A 52 6.28 -4.98 7.25
CA GLN A 52 6.26 -5.19 8.69
C GLN A 52 5.06 -4.44 9.29
N LEU A 53 4.31 -5.17 10.12
CA LEU A 53 3.23 -4.65 10.95
C LEU A 53 3.69 -4.68 12.42
N PRO A 54 4.55 -3.74 12.85
CA PRO A 54 5.20 -3.81 14.16
C PRO A 54 4.27 -3.48 15.35
N ALA A 55 3.11 -2.88 15.11
CA ALA A 55 2.15 -2.58 16.19
C ALA A 55 1.21 -3.76 16.47
N ALA A 56 0.57 -3.76 17.65
CA ALA A 56 -0.22 -4.88 18.14
C ALA A 56 -1.52 -5.11 17.35
N THR A 57 -2.10 -4.06 16.76
CA THR A 57 -3.35 -4.14 15.98
C THR A 57 -3.21 -3.52 14.58
N LEU A 58 -4.12 -3.87 13.66
CA LEU A 58 -4.15 -3.25 12.33
C LEU A 58 -4.33 -1.73 12.40
N ARG A 59 -5.19 -1.25 13.31
CA ARG A 59 -5.43 0.17 13.57
C ARG A 59 -4.16 0.91 13.94
N GLU A 60 -3.46 0.44 14.98
CA GLU A 60 -2.22 1.07 15.44
C GLU A 60 -1.18 1.07 14.32
N ASN A 61 -1.12 -0.02 13.55
CA ASN A 61 -0.22 -0.09 12.40
C ASN A 61 -0.51 1.00 11.36
N VAL A 62 -1.76 1.39 11.11
CA VAL A 62 -2.07 2.50 10.20
C VAL A 62 -1.70 3.85 10.84
N LEU A 63 -1.98 4.01 12.14
CA LEU A 63 -1.74 5.26 12.87
C LEU A 63 -0.27 5.54 13.22
N LEU A 64 0.66 4.59 13.03
CA LEU A 64 2.09 4.79 13.31
C LEU A 64 2.69 6.05 12.65
N ALA A 65 2.23 6.42 11.45
CA ALA A 65 2.69 7.62 10.77
C ALA A 65 1.91 8.89 11.12
N TRP A 66 0.77 8.73 11.81
CA TRP A 66 -0.08 9.85 12.21
C TRP A 66 -0.97 9.51 13.43
N PRO A 67 -0.41 9.54 14.66
CA PRO A 67 -1.11 9.12 15.87
C PRO A 67 -2.36 9.97 16.19
N GLU A 68 -2.33 11.24 15.82
CA GLU A 68 -3.40 12.23 16.07
C GLU A 68 -4.51 12.19 15.00
N ALA A 69 -4.50 11.22 14.09
CA ALA A 69 -5.54 11.14 13.06
C ALA A 69 -6.92 10.86 13.68
N THR A 70 -7.90 11.68 13.29
CA THR A 70 -9.31 11.46 13.64
C THR A 70 -9.85 10.18 13.01
N GLU A 71 -10.97 9.65 13.54
CA GLU A 71 -11.64 8.49 12.94
C GLU A 71 -11.97 8.69 11.46
N ALA A 72 -12.39 9.89 11.07
CA ALA A 72 -12.71 10.21 9.68
C ALA A 72 -11.46 10.16 8.78
N GLN A 73 -10.32 10.65 9.26
CA GLN A 73 -9.05 10.60 8.53
C GLN A 73 -8.51 9.17 8.45
N LEU A 74 -8.63 8.40 9.53
CA LEU A 74 -8.31 6.98 9.52
C LEU A 74 -9.15 6.25 8.47
N GLN A 75 -10.47 6.42 8.49
CA GLN A 75 -11.37 5.78 7.54
C GLN A 75 -11.02 6.13 6.09
N LEU A 76 -10.72 7.40 5.82
CA LEU A 76 -10.27 7.84 4.49
C LEU A 76 -8.97 7.16 4.05
N ALA A 77 -8.01 6.98 4.96
CA ALA A 77 -6.76 6.27 4.67
C ALA A 77 -7.00 4.77 4.40
N LEU A 78 -7.91 4.14 5.14
CA LEU A 78 -8.31 2.75 4.92
C LEU A 78 -8.98 2.56 3.56
N ASP A 79 -9.89 3.46 3.19
CA ASP A 79 -10.63 3.41 1.92
C ASP A 79 -9.69 3.62 0.74
N LYS A 80 -8.78 4.61 0.81
CA LYS A 80 -7.77 4.86 -0.24
C LYS A 80 -6.84 3.68 -0.47
N ALA A 81 -6.60 2.88 0.56
CA ALA A 81 -5.75 1.70 0.49
C ALA A 81 -6.52 0.38 0.28
N TRP A 82 -7.84 0.43 0.05
CA TRP A 82 -8.72 -0.73 -0.10
C TRP A 82 -8.60 -1.72 1.07
N VAL A 83 -8.44 -1.19 2.28
CA VAL A 83 -8.38 -1.97 3.51
C VAL A 83 -9.78 -2.34 3.98
N SER A 84 -10.75 -1.43 3.82
CA SER A 84 -12.15 -1.60 4.22
C SER A 84 -12.81 -2.86 3.60
N GLU A 85 -12.37 -3.27 2.41
CA GLU A 85 -12.88 -4.47 1.70
C GLU A 85 -12.73 -5.76 2.49
N PHE A 86 -11.62 -5.91 3.23
CA PHE A 86 -11.33 -7.15 3.96
C PHE A 86 -11.44 -6.98 5.47
N VAL A 87 -11.20 -5.78 5.98
CA VAL A 87 -11.25 -5.52 7.42
C VAL A 87 -12.66 -5.74 7.97
N SER A 88 -13.70 -5.40 7.21
CA SER A 88 -15.10 -5.68 7.56
C SER A 88 -15.42 -7.18 7.72
N GLN A 89 -14.61 -8.06 7.12
CA GLN A 89 -14.77 -9.51 7.20
C GLN A 89 -14.02 -10.13 8.39
N LEU A 90 -13.21 -9.34 9.10
CA LEU A 90 -12.49 -9.80 10.29
C LEU A 90 -13.40 -9.68 11.52
N PRO A 91 -13.41 -10.67 12.42
CA PRO A 91 -14.27 -10.65 13.62
C PRO A 91 -14.08 -9.42 14.52
N GLN A 92 -12.87 -8.83 14.51
CA GLN A 92 -12.52 -7.66 15.32
C GLN A 92 -12.28 -6.41 14.47
N GLY A 93 -12.61 -6.46 13.17
CA GLY A 93 -12.46 -5.32 12.27
C GLY A 93 -11.03 -4.76 12.27
N ILE A 94 -10.91 -3.43 12.31
CA ILE A 94 -9.61 -2.75 12.28
C ILE A 94 -8.84 -2.93 13.60
N ASN A 95 -9.51 -3.36 14.66
CA ASN A 95 -8.88 -3.66 15.95
C ASN A 95 -8.33 -5.09 16.00
N THR A 96 -8.41 -5.84 14.89
CA THR A 96 -7.81 -7.18 14.81
C THR A 96 -6.33 -7.14 15.21
N PRO A 97 -5.90 -7.98 16.16
CA PRO A 97 -4.51 -8.07 16.56
C PRO A 97 -3.64 -8.56 15.40
N VAL A 98 -2.34 -8.35 15.48
CA VAL A 98 -1.32 -8.79 14.51
C VAL A 98 -0.24 -9.58 15.25
N GLY A 99 0.28 -10.65 14.63
CA GLY A 99 1.32 -11.52 15.21
C GLY A 99 0.92 -12.99 15.22
N ASP A 100 1.65 -13.79 15.99
CA ASP A 100 1.62 -15.27 15.89
C ASP A 100 0.28 -15.91 16.31
N GLN A 101 -0.57 -15.20 17.05
CA GLN A 101 -1.92 -15.64 17.43
C GLN A 101 -3.05 -14.81 16.79
N ALA A 102 -2.70 -13.91 15.86
CA ALA A 102 -3.67 -13.07 15.18
C ALA A 102 -4.39 -13.79 14.03
N ALA A 103 -5.51 -13.21 13.56
CA ALA A 103 -6.14 -13.64 12.32
C ALA A 103 -5.09 -13.70 11.19
N ARG A 104 -5.20 -14.69 10.28
CA ARG A 104 -4.26 -14.86 9.16
C ARG A 104 -4.38 -13.68 8.18
N ILE A 105 -3.61 -12.63 8.43
CA ILE A 105 -3.41 -11.52 7.50
C ILE A 105 -2.48 -12.02 6.40
N SER A 106 -3.00 -12.06 5.18
CA SER A 106 -2.19 -12.34 4.00
C SER A 106 -1.17 -11.23 3.74
N VAL A 107 -0.10 -11.55 3.02
CA VAL A 107 0.92 -10.55 2.62
C VAL A 107 0.28 -9.38 1.86
N GLY A 108 -0.69 -9.63 0.97
CA GLY A 108 -1.38 -8.58 0.23
C GLY A 108 -2.21 -7.65 1.13
N GLN A 109 -2.86 -8.20 2.16
CA GLN A 109 -3.56 -7.38 3.17
C GLN A 109 -2.58 -6.55 4.00
N ALA A 110 -1.45 -7.14 4.42
CA ALA A 110 -0.39 -6.41 5.12
C ALA A 110 0.20 -5.29 4.25
N GLN A 111 0.34 -5.50 2.94
CA GLN A 111 0.76 -4.47 1.98
C GLN A 111 -0.23 -3.30 1.96
N ARG A 112 -1.53 -3.58 1.88
CA ARG A 112 -2.57 -2.55 1.91
C ARG A 112 -2.56 -1.76 3.23
N ILE A 113 -2.31 -2.41 4.36
CA ILE A 113 -2.15 -1.73 5.66
C ILE A 113 -0.93 -0.81 5.66
N ALA A 114 0.21 -1.25 5.10
CA ALA A 114 1.39 -0.39 4.97
C ALA A 114 1.15 0.80 4.02
N VAL A 115 0.37 0.61 2.96
CA VAL A 115 -0.07 1.71 2.07
C VAL A 115 -0.97 2.68 2.84
N ALA A 116 -1.94 2.19 3.61
CA ALA A 116 -2.80 3.02 4.45
C ALA A 116 -1.99 3.84 5.45
N ARG A 117 -0.99 3.25 6.12
CA ARG A 117 -0.05 3.95 7.01
C ARG A 117 0.62 5.12 6.32
N ARG A 118 1.15 4.90 5.11
CA ARG A 118 1.81 5.96 4.35
C ARG A 118 0.84 7.03 3.86
N ALA A 119 -0.35 6.64 3.44
CA ALA A 119 -1.40 7.54 2.99
C ALA A 119 -1.93 8.42 4.14
N ALA A 120 -2.03 7.87 5.36
CA ALA A 120 -2.42 8.63 6.54
C ALA A 120 -1.48 9.82 6.77
N GLY A 121 -0.16 9.61 6.73
CA GLY A 121 0.82 10.69 6.94
C GLY A 121 0.84 11.79 5.86
N SER A 122 0.17 11.62 4.72
CA SER A 122 0.09 12.63 3.65
C SER A 122 -1.27 13.32 3.53
N LEU A 123 -2.24 12.96 4.37
CA LEU A 123 -3.55 13.61 4.41
C LEU A 123 -3.46 14.96 5.14
N PRO A 124 -4.15 16.01 4.66
CA PRO A 124 -4.14 17.30 5.34
C PRO A 124 -4.74 17.18 6.75
N SER A 125 -4.04 17.76 7.73
CA SER A 125 -4.55 17.87 9.09
C SER A 125 -5.76 18.78 9.13
N ALA A 126 -6.86 18.29 9.71
CA ALA A 126 -8.06 19.10 9.98
C ALA A 126 -7.79 20.24 10.97
N ALA A 127 -6.60 20.29 11.60
CA ALA A 127 -6.18 21.37 12.50
C ALA A 127 -5.68 22.64 11.78
N ALA A 128 -5.72 22.69 10.44
CA ALA A 128 -5.44 23.90 9.68
C ALA A 128 -6.75 24.55 9.17
N ARG A 129 -7.48 25.19 10.09
CA ARG A 129 -8.47 26.24 9.78
C ARG A 129 -8.33 27.37 10.78
#